data_AF-A0A512T2T4-F1
#
_entry.id   AF-A0A512T2T4-F1
#
_cell.length_a   1.000
_cell.length_b   1.000
_cell.length_c   1.000
_cell.angle_alpha   90.00
_cell.angle_beta   90.00
_cell.angle_gamma   90.00
#
_symmetry.space_group_name_H-M   'P 1'
#
loop_
_entity.id
_entity.type
_entity.pdbx_description
1 polymer ?
#
loop_
_entity_poly.entity_id
_entity_poly.type
_entity_poly.pdbx_seq_one_letter_code
_entity_poly.pdbx_strand_id
1 'polypeptide(L)'
;MTAPSRTTRSPRGSLIVLAVLAILWLGWLAWFLSAPDRNPGGQCAGLGFGCTPTPRDVASFVGVIGLAPLSVLVLVVTLVVRLVRTRSGSRRTAWDVVVGALLVAAGALWLVGTVAGAF
;
A
#
# COMPACT_ATOMS: atom_id res chain seq x y z
N MET A 1 26.25 -3.56 -39.95
CA MET A 1 24.96 -4.01 -39.42
C MET A 1 25.11 -4.20 -37.91
N THR A 2 24.70 -3.23 -37.12
CA THR A 2 24.78 -3.27 -35.65
C THR A 2 23.56 -4.01 -35.10
N ALA A 3 23.81 -5.13 -34.40
CA ALA A 3 22.75 -5.89 -33.76
C ALA A 3 22.12 -5.06 -32.63
N PRO A 4 20.77 -5.02 -32.50
CA PRO A 4 20.13 -4.31 -31.40
C PRO A 4 20.45 -5.01 -30.07
N SER A 5 21.13 -4.29 -29.18
CA SER A 5 21.35 -4.72 -27.80
C SER A 5 20.00 -4.80 -27.09
N ARG A 6 19.49 -6.02 -26.89
CA ARG A 6 18.32 -6.27 -26.04
C ARG A 6 18.72 -5.91 -24.61
N THR A 7 18.41 -4.69 -24.20
CA THR A 7 18.42 -4.29 -22.79
C THR A 7 17.38 -5.15 -22.07
N THR A 8 17.85 -6.22 -21.43
CA THR A 8 17.05 -7.05 -20.54
C THR A 8 16.70 -6.21 -19.31
N ARG A 9 15.64 -5.40 -19.40
CA ARG A 9 15.06 -4.71 -18.24
C ARG A 9 14.51 -5.75 -17.28
N SER A 10 15.35 -6.17 -16.34
CA SER A 10 14.97 -7.05 -15.26
C SER A 10 13.75 -6.47 -14.51
N PRO A 11 12.81 -7.30 -14.04
CA PRO A 11 11.59 -6.85 -13.33
C PRO A 11 11.85 -6.19 -11.96
N ARG A 12 13.10 -5.85 -11.64
CA ARG A 12 13.54 -5.30 -10.34
C ARG A 12 12.79 -4.04 -9.94
N GLY A 13 12.38 -3.19 -10.89
CA GLY A 13 11.64 -1.97 -10.61
C GLY A 13 10.34 -2.21 -9.82
N SER A 14 9.55 -3.22 -10.22
CA SER A 14 8.29 -3.54 -9.52
C SER A 14 8.53 -4.07 -8.09
N LEU A 15 9.60 -4.82 -7.88
CA LEU A 15 9.97 -5.33 -6.56
C LEU A 15 10.43 -4.20 -5.64
N ILE A 16 11.18 -3.24 -6.15
CA ILE A 16 11.62 -2.06 -5.38
C ILE A 16 10.41 -1.26 -4.91
N VAL A 17 9.44 -0.99 -5.79
CA VAL A 17 8.23 -0.24 -5.43
C VAL A 17 7.42 -0.96 -4.35
N LEU A 18 7.25 -2.28 -4.48
CA LEU A 18 6.57 -3.10 -3.46
C LEU A 18 7.34 -3.13 -2.13
N ALA A 19 8.67 -3.22 -2.17
CA ALA A 19 9.50 -3.19 -0.97
C ALA A 19 9.41 -1.85 -0.25
N VAL A 20 9.45 -0.73 -0.99
CA VAL A 20 9.26 0.61 -0.42
C VAL A 20 7.87 0.75 0.20
N LEU A 21 6.83 0.26 -0.47
CA LEU A 21 5.47 0.26 0.08
C LEU A 21 5.38 -0.56 1.37
N ALA A 22 6.04 -1.72 1.43
CA ALA A 22 6.09 -2.55 2.62
C ALA A 22 6.81 -1.84 3.78
N ILE A 23 7.94 -1.18 3.51
CA ILE A 23 8.67 -0.38 4.52
C ILE A 23 7.79 0.76 5.04
N LEU A 24 7.05 1.45 4.17
CA LEU A 24 6.12 2.51 4.57
C LEU A 24 5.01 1.97 5.49
N TRP A 25 4.44 0.80 5.17
CA TRP A 25 3.46 0.13 6.04
C TRP A 25 4.04 -0.27 7.39
N LEU A 26 5.24 -0.84 7.42
CA LEU A 26 5.90 -1.23 8.67
C LEU A 26 6.24 -0.01 9.53
N GLY A 27 6.76 1.07 8.92
CA GLY A 27 7.06 2.32 9.60
C GLY A 27 5.80 2.99 10.16
N TRP A 28 4.72 3.02 9.37
CA TRP A 28 3.42 3.51 9.82
C TRP A 28 2.84 2.67 10.96
N LEU A 29 2.88 1.34 10.85
CA LEU A 29 2.36 0.45 11.89
C LEU A 29 3.14 0.59 13.19
N ALA A 30 4.48 0.65 13.11
CA ALA A 30 5.33 0.90 14.27
C ALA A 30 5.00 2.26 14.92
N TRP A 31 4.78 3.29 14.11
CA TRP A 31 4.34 4.60 14.60
C TRP A 31 2.96 4.54 15.26
N PHE A 32 1.96 3.93 14.63
CA PHE A 32 0.60 3.81 15.17
C PHE A 32 0.55 3.04 16.50
N LEU A 33 1.35 1.99 16.64
CA LEU A 33 1.43 1.18 17.85
C LEU A 33 2.18 1.88 19.00
N SER A 34 3.16 2.73 18.67
CA SER A 34 3.94 3.49 19.65
C SER A 34 3.34 4.86 19.99
N ALA A 35 2.41 5.36 19.17
CA ALA A 35 1.78 6.65 19.37
C ALA A 35 0.88 6.65 20.62
N PRO A 36 0.97 7.69 21.47
CA PRO A 36 0.09 7.84 22.62
C PRO A 36 -1.39 8.02 22.22
N ASP A 37 -2.26 7.38 23.01
CA ASP A 37 -3.73 7.45 22.87
C ASP A 37 -4.37 8.64 23.58
N ARG A 38 -3.57 9.49 24.23
CA ARG A 38 -4.05 10.62 25.03
C ARG A 38 -3.15 11.82 24.84
N ASN A 39 -3.77 13.00 24.88
CA ASN A 39 -3.05 14.27 24.88
C ASN A 39 -2.53 14.59 26.28
N PRO A 40 -1.32 15.17 26.39
CA PRO A 40 -0.80 15.64 27.67
C PRO A 40 -1.68 16.75 28.25
N GLY A 41 -1.82 16.78 29.58
CA GLY A 41 -2.53 17.86 30.29
C GLY A 41 -4.05 17.73 30.40
N GLY A 42 -4.63 16.53 30.19
CA GLY A 42 -6.07 16.31 30.35
C GLY A 42 -6.92 16.98 29.28
N GLN A 43 -6.31 17.38 28.16
CA GLN A 43 -7.04 17.91 27.01
C GLN A 43 -8.00 16.85 26.45
N CYS A 44 -9.16 17.32 26.02
CA CYS A 44 -10.17 16.50 25.38
C CYS A 44 -9.55 15.79 24.16
N ALA A 45 -9.71 14.48 24.07
CA ALA A 45 -9.10 13.63 23.05
C ALA A 45 -10.18 13.11 22.08
N GLY A 46 -9.92 13.21 20.79
CA GLY A 46 -10.75 12.59 19.74
C GLY A 46 -10.93 13.44 18.49
N LEU A 47 -11.58 12.84 17.50
CA LEU A 47 -11.85 13.36 16.15
C LEU A 47 -13.12 14.24 16.08
N GLY A 48 -13.34 15.11 17.07
CA GLY A 48 -14.55 15.96 17.19
C GLY A 48 -14.25 17.46 17.21
N PHE A 49 -15.23 18.29 16.82
CA PHE A 49 -15.12 19.76 16.84
C PHE A 49 -14.78 20.27 18.25
N GLY A 50 -13.56 20.76 18.45
CA GLY A 50 -13.08 21.34 19.71
C GLY A 50 -12.11 20.47 20.52
N CYS A 51 -11.85 19.22 20.10
CA CYS A 51 -10.83 18.36 20.73
C CYS A 51 -9.54 18.37 19.91
N THR A 52 -8.38 18.28 20.57
CA THR A 52 -7.11 18.12 19.88
C THR A 52 -6.96 16.67 19.43
N PRO A 53 -6.61 16.40 18.16
CA PRO A 53 -6.40 15.03 17.70
C PRO A 53 -5.23 14.41 18.45
N THR A 54 -5.40 13.17 18.92
CA THR A 54 -4.31 12.45 19.58
C THR A 54 -3.21 12.08 18.58
N PRO A 55 -1.97 11.84 19.02
CA PRO A 55 -0.92 11.32 18.15
C PRO A 55 -1.34 10.05 17.39
N ARG A 56 -2.15 9.17 18.02
CA ARG A 56 -2.71 8.00 17.34
C ARG A 56 -3.77 8.38 16.30
N ASP A 57 -4.62 9.38 16.56
CA ASP A 57 -5.59 9.88 15.58
C ASP A 57 -4.91 10.50 14.34
N VAL A 58 -3.78 11.18 14.54
CA VAL A 58 -2.98 11.69 13.42
C VAL A 58 -2.39 10.52 12.62
N ALA A 59 -1.88 9.49 13.29
CA ALA A 59 -1.39 8.30 12.63
C ALA A 59 -2.51 7.57 11.85
N SER A 60 -3.72 7.45 12.40
CA SER A 60 -4.85 6.84 11.69
C SER A 60 -5.22 7.64 10.44
N PHE A 61 -5.28 8.97 10.52
CA PHE A 61 -5.50 9.83 9.36
C PHE A 61 -4.45 9.67 8.27
N VAL A 62 -3.16 9.65 8.63
CA VAL A 62 -2.08 9.43 7.66
C VAL A 62 -2.21 8.06 7.00
N GLY A 63 -2.63 7.04 7.76
CA GLY A 63 -2.92 5.71 7.24
C GLY A 63 -4.02 5.72 6.19
N VAL A 64 -5.16 6.35 6.51
CA VAL A 64 -6.38 6.34 5.68
C VAL A 64 -6.33 7.31 4.49
N ILE A 65 -5.68 8.46 4.63
CA ILE A 65 -5.64 9.48 3.57
C ILE A 65 -4.37 9.38 2.73
N GLY A 66 -3.25 8.98 3.33
CA GLY A 66 -1.97 8.88 2.64
C GLY A 66 -1.67 7.48 2.15
N LEU A 67 -1.49 6.55 3.09
CA LEU A 67 -0.96 5.21 2.82
C LEU A 67 -1.94 4.35 2.01
N ALA A 68 -3.21 4.43 2.38
CA ALA A 68 -4.36 3.80 1.75
C ALA A 68 -4.46 4.01 0.23
N PRO A 69 -4.71 5.23 -0.29
CA PRO A 69 -4.84 5.43 -1.74
C PRO A 69 -3.53 5.15 -2.47
N LEU A 70 -2.38 5.41 -1.83
CA LEU A 70 -1.07 5.13 -2.41
C LEU A 70 -0.88 3.62 -2.60
N SER A 71 -1.27 2.80 -1.63
CA SER A 71 -1.23 1.34 -1.76
C SER A 71 -2.15 0.85 -2.88
N VAL A 72 -3.38 1.35 -2.96
CA VAL A 72 -4.30 1.04 -4.09
C VAL A 72 -3.66 1.39 -5.43
N LEU A 73 -3.10 2.59 -5.57
CA LEU A 73 -2.44 3.04 -6.79
C LEU A 73 -1.28 2.10 -7.18
N VAL A 74 -0.40 1.77 -6.24
CA VAL A 74 0.74 0.86 -6.48
C VAL A 74 0.24 -0.52 -6.91
N LEU A 75 -0.78 -1.07 -6.25
CA LEU A 75 -1.36 -2.37 -6.60
C LEU A 75 -1.95 -2.35 -8.01
N VAL A 76 -2.73 -1.32 -8.36
CA VAL A 76 -3.35 -1.17 -9.68
C VAL A 76 -2.27 -1.04 -10.76
N VAL A 77 -1.28 -0.16 -10.59
CA VAL A 77 -0.19 0.01 -11.57
C VAL A 77 0.58 -1.29 -11.75
N THR A 78 0.92 -1.98 -10.66
CA THR A 78 1.65 -3.25 -10.72
C THR A 78 0.84 -4.34 -11.41
N LEU A 79 -0.47 -4.39 -11.15
CA LEU A 79 -1.41 -5.30 -11.81
C LEU A 79 -1.50 -5.02 -13.30
N VAL A 80 -1.69 -3.77 -13.71
CA VAL A 80 -1.78 -3.37 -15.13
C VAL A 80 -0.49 -3.73 -15.86
N VAL A 81 0.69 -3.41 -15.30
CA VAL A 81 1.98 -3.74 -15.90
C VAL A 81 2.15 -5.25 -16.06
N ARG A 82 1.72 -6.05 -15.07
CA ARG A 82 1.75 -7.52 -15.16
C ARG A 82 0.78 -8.03 -16.22
N LEU A 83 -0.45 -7.52 -16.26
CA LEU A 83 -1.48 -7.93 -17.21
C LEU A 83 -1.09 -7.65 -18.67
N VAL A 84 -0.45 -6.51 -18.92
CA VAL A 84 0.13 -6.17 -20.23
C VAL A 84 1.26 -7.15 -20.60
N ARG A 85 2.12 -7.53 -19.64
CA ARG A 85 3.18 -8.52 -19.88
C ARG A 85 2.65 -9.93 -20.12
N THR A 86 1.56 -10.33 -19.45
CA THR A 86 0.94 -11.64 -19.68
C THR A 86 0.27 -11.73 -21.04
N ARG A 87 -0.39 -10.66 -21.51
CA ARG A 87 -0.93 -10.61 -22.87
C ARG A 87 0.13 -10.71 -23.97
N SER A 88 1.39 -10.38 -23.66
CA SER A 88 2.52 -10.52 -24.59
C SER A 88 3.02 -11.97 -24.78
N GLY A 89 2.37 -12.99 -24.19
CA GLY A 89 2.64 -14.40 -24.51
C GLY A 89 3.82 -15.05 -23.78
N SER A 90 4.31 -14.47 -22.68
CA SER A 90 5.38 -15.08 -21.87
C SER A 90 4.84 -16.20 -20.98
N ARG A 91 5.41 -17.42 -21.08
CA ARG A 91 5.10 -18.65 -20.31
C ARG A 91 5.11 -18.52 -18.77
N ARG A 92 5.48 -17.36 -18.21
CA ARG A 92 5.38 -17.04 -16.77
C ARG A 92 3.97 -16.62 -16.31
N THR A 93 2.98 -16.85 -17.16
CA THR A 93 1.60 -16.37 -17.09
C THR A 93 0.86 -16.77 -15.82
N ALA A 94 1.05 -17.99 -15.33
CA ALA A 94 0.35 -18.49 -14.15
C ALA A 94 0.77 -17.75 -12.87
N TRP A 95 2.07 -17.46 -12.72
CA TRP A 95 2.57 -16.78 -11.52
C TRP A 95 2.14 -15.31 -11.46
N ASP A 96 2.03 -14.65 -12.63
CA ASP A 96 1.52 -13.29 -12.70
C ASP A 96 0.02 -13.19 -12.42
N VAL A 97 -0.77 -14.21 -12.79
CA VAL A 97 -2.19 -14.29 -12.45
C VAL A 97 -2.39 -14.55 -10.95
N VAL A 98 -1.61 -15.46 -10.36
CA VAL A 98 -1.66 -15.74 -8.90
C VAL A 98 -1.28 -14.49 -8.10
N VAL A 99 -0.20 -13.81 -8.47
CA VAL A 99 0.19 -12.57 -7.78
C VAL A 99 -0.82 -11.45 -8.03
N GLY A 100 -1.36 -11.33 -9.24
CA GLY A 100 -2.43 -10.37 -9.52
C GLY A 100 -3.68 -10.61 -8.67
N ALA A 101 -4.11 -11.87 -8.56
CA ALA A 101 -5.25 -12.27 -7.73
C ALA A 101 -4.98 -12.02 -6.24
N LEU A 102 -3.76 -12.29 -5.75
CA LEU A 102 -3.35 -11.99 -4.37
C LEU A 102 -3.36 -10.49 -4.09
N LEU A 103 -2.89 -9.66 -5.02
CA LEU A 103 -2.90 -8.20 -4.85
C LEU A 103 -4.33 -7.64 -4.85
N VAL A 104 -5.21 -8.17 -5.71
CA VAL A 104 -6.63 -7.81 -5.72
C VAL A 104 -7.31 -8.27 -4.44
N ALA A 105 -7.06 -9.50 -3.97
CA ALA A 105 -7.61 -10.02 -2.73
C ALA A 105 -7.11 -9.23 -1.51
N ALA A 106 -5.83 -8.86 -1.47
CA ALA A 106 -5.26 -8.02 -0.42
C ALA A 106 -5.86 -6.60 -0.42
N GLY A 107 -6.01 -5.99 -1.61
CA GLY A 107 -6.68 -4.70 -1.75
C GLY A 107 -8.16 -4.75 -1.34
N ALA A 108 -8.87 -5.82 -1.68
CA ALA A 108 -10.25 -6.04 -1.28
C ALA A 108 -10.40 -6.27 0.23
N LEU A 109 -9.52 -7.08 0.84
CA LEU A 109 -9.49 -7.28 2.29
C LEU A 109 -9.21 -5.97 3.03
N TRP A 110 -8.30 -5.15 2.49
CA TRP A 110 -7.97 -3.85 3.04
C TRP A 110 -9.15 -2.85 2.94
N LEU A 111 -9.83 -2.81 1.79
CA LEU A 111 -11.07 -2.05 1.60
C LEU A 111 -12.19 -2.51 2.53
N VAL A 112 -12.38 -3.81 2.69
CA VAL A 112 -13.38 -4.36 3.61
C VAL A 112 -13.05 -4.00 5.06
N GLY A 113 -11.78 -4.09 5.46
CA GLY A 113 -11.35 -3.68 6.81
C GLY A 113 -11.55 -2.20 7.10
N THR A 114 -11.36 -1.33 6.10
CA THR A 114 -11.54 0.11 6.23
C THR A 114 -13.01 0.56 6.16
N VAL A 115 -13.83 -0.08 5.34
CA VAL A 115 -15.27 0.24 5.22
C VAL A 115 -16.10 -0.37 6.36
N ALA A 116 -15.68 -1.52 6.91
CA ALA A 116 -16.39 -2.19 8.01
C ALA A 116 -16.15 -1.54 9.40
N GLY A 117 -15.34 -0.47 9.50
CA GLY A 117 -15.07 0.19 10.78
C GLY A 117 -14.33 -0.71 11.78
N ALA A 118 -13.53 -1.66 11.30
CA ALA A 118 -12.77 -2.59 12.15
C ALA A 118 -11.44 -2.02 12.66
N PHE A 119 -11.20 -0.71 12.46
CA PHE A 119 -10.05 0.04 12.97
C PHE A 119 -10.51 1.35 13.61
#